data_AF-A0A7Y3GUZ9-F1
#
_entry.id   AF-A0A7Y3GUZ9-F1
#
_cell.length_a   1.000
_cell.length_b   1.000
_cell.length_c   1.000
_cell.angle_alpha   90.00
_cell.angle_beta   90.00
_cell.angle_gamma   90.00
#
_symmetry.space_group_name_H-M   'P 1'
#
loop_
_entity.id
_entity.type
_entity.pdbx_description
1 polymer ?
#
loop_
_entity_poly.entity_id
_entity_poly.type
_entity_poly.pdbx_seq_one_letter_code
_entity_poly.pdbx_strand_id
1 'polypeptide(L)'
;MRRFLRHALPWLITALCFAYLYRRIDVAAERAGQSVGGYLAEVFASVDWVAWLAWMIPYSIVFFLIDTAILWRCVSWWNARISFPSLLPVRASAYILSILNEQVGKGAIALYLNRREGVPGWELGSTMLVIMFCEFLYLLLWAAVGILLRW
;
A
#
# COMPACT_ATOMS: atom_id res chain seq x y z
N MET A 1 -9.76 29.77 9.30
CA MET A 1 -10.83 28.77 9.11
C MET A 1 -10.49 27.65 8.10
N ARG A 2 -10.25 27.94 6.80
CA ARG A 2 -10.07 26.90 5.76
C ARG A 2 -8.92 25.90 5.98
N ARG A 3 -7.79 26.34 6.57
CA ARG A 3 -6.63 25.49 6.86
C ARG A 3 -6.91 24.51 8.02
N PHE A 4 -7.60 24.97 9.06
CA PHE A 4 -7.99 24.12 10.19
C PHE A 4 -8.99 23.04 9.74
N LEU A 5 -9.97 23.41 8.90
CA LEU A 5 -10.93 22.46 8.33
C LEU A 5 -10.25 21.36 7.49
N ARG A 6 -9.23 21.71 6.69
CA ARG A 6 -8.45 20.74 5.90
C ARG A 6 -7.68 19.74 6.74
N HIS A 7 -7.22 20.14 7.93
CA HIS A 7 -6.51 19.24 8.84
C HIS A 7 -7.46 18.45 9.75
N ALA A 8 -8.59 19.05 10.18
CA ALA A 8 -9.56 18.39 11.05
C ALA A 8 -10.43 17.35 10.32
N LEU A 9 -10.71 17.57 9.02
CA LEU A 9 -11.59 16.70 8.25
C LEU A 9 -11.08 15.25 8.13
N PRO A 10 -9.79 14.97 7.80
CA PRO A 10 -9.28 13.61 7.82
C PRO A 10 -9.45 12.91 9.18
N TRP A 11 -9.16 13.61 10.28
CA TRP A 11 -9.31 13.05 11.63
C TRP A 11 -10.76 12.71 11.96
N LEU A 12 -11.70 13.57 11.57
CA LEU A 12 -13.14 13.31 11.74
C LEU A 12 -13.57 12.09 10.91
N ILE A 13 -13.13 12.00 9.65
CA ILE A 13 -13.42 10.84 8.79
C ILE A 13 -12.84 9.56 9.42
N THR A 14 -11.60 9.59 9.87
CA THR A 14 -10.95 8.47 10.56
C THR A 14 -11.74 8.04 11.80
N ALA A 15 -12.13 8.99 12.67
CA ALA A 15 -12.93 8.70 13.85
C ALA A 15 -14.29 8.06 13.49
N LEU A 16 -14.96 8.56 12.45
CA LEU A 16 -16.22 7.99 11.96
C LEU A 16 -16.04 6.56 11.41
N CYS A 17 -14.98 6.32 10.64
CA CYS A 17 -14.65 4.99 10.13
C CYS A 17 -14.38 4.00 11.28
N PHE A 18 -13.59 4.40 12.28
CA PHE A 18 -13.32 3.56 13.45
C PHE A 18 -14.58 3.30 14.28
N ALA A 19 -15.42 4.31 14.50
CA ALA A 19 -16.68 4.15 15.21
C ALA A 19 -17.63 3.19 14.47
N TYR A 20 -17.71 3.31 13.15
CA TYR A 20 -18.49 2.40 12.30
C TYR A 20 -17.97 0.96 12.37
N LEU A 21 -16.65 0.77 12.21
CA LEU A 21 -16.01 -0.54 12.27
C LEU A 21 -16.21 -1.18 13.65
N TYR A 22 -15.95 -0.42 14.73
CA TYR A 22 -16.14 -0.89 16.09
C TYR A 22 -17.57 -1.36 16.32
N ARG A 23 -18.58 -0.56 15.94
CA ARG A 23 -19.99 -0.94 16.08
C ARG A 23 -20.33 -2.23 15.34
N ARG A 24 -19.73 -2.47 14.17
CA ARG A 24 -19.95 -3.71 13.41
C ARG A 24 -19.36 -4.92 14.13
N ILE A 25 -18.19 -4.78 14.75
CA ILE A 25 -17.54 -5.83 15.54
C ILE A 25 -18.29 -6.06 16.86
N ASP A 26 -18.73 -4.99 17.52
CA ASP A 26 -19.48 -5.04 18.77
C ASP A 26 -20.79 -5.83 18.63
N VAL A 27 -21.57 -5.55 17.58
CA VAL A 27 -22.78 -6.33 17.27
C VAL A 27 -22.45 -7.81 16.98
N ALA A 28 -21.30 -8.11 16.38
CA ALA A 28 -20.88 -9.49 16.15
C ALA A 28 -20.44 -10.19 17.45
N ALA A 29 -19.73 -9.47 18.32
CA ALA A 29 -19.27 -9.95 19.63
C ALA A 29 -20.45 -10.18 20.59
N GLU A 30 -21.44 -9.28 20.61
CA GLU A 30 -22.68 -9.44 21.38
C GLU A 30 -23.45 -10.71 20.98
N ARG A 31 -23.52 -11.02 19.67
CA ARG A 31 -24.12 -12.28 19.19
C ARG A 31 -23.37 -13.52 19.66
N ALA A 32 -22.06 -13.40 19.87
CA ALA A 32 -21.22 -14.44 20.44
C ALA A 32 -21.20 -14.42 21.99
N GLY A 33 -21.90 -13.48 22.64
CA GLY A 33 -21.91 -13.33 24.10
C GLY A 33 -20.58 -12.85 24.68
N GLN A 34 -19.74 -12.20 23.87
CA GLN A 34 -18.38 -11.80 24.22
C GLN A 34 -18.19 -10.28 24.18
N SER A 35 -17.15 -9.81 24.86
CA SER A 35 -16.64 -8.45 24.62
C SER A 35 -15.89 -8.38 23.29
N VAL A 36 -15.81 -7.19 22.67
CA VAL A 36 -15.04 -6.97 21.43
C VAL A 36 -13.60 -7.48 21.55
N GLY A 37 -12.94 -7.22 22.69
CA GLY A 37 -11.57 -7.68 22.93
C GLY A 37 -11.46 -9.21 22.98
N GLY A 38 -12.39 -9.87 23.69
CA GLY A 38 -12.44 -11.34 23.75
C GLY A 38 -12.72 -11.96 22.39
N TYR A 39 -13.67 -11.40 21.65
CA TYR A 39 -14.03 -11.84 20.30
C TYR A 39 -12.86 -11.74 19.32
N LEU A 40 -12.15 -10.61 19.30
CA LEU A 40 -10.97 -10.45 18.45
C LEU A 40 -9.85 -11.41 18.85
N ALA A 41 -9.59 -11.58 20.15
CA ALA A 41 -8.56 -12.50 20.62
C ALA A 41 -8.83 -13.95 20.19
N GLU A 42 -10.07 -14.41 20.29
CA GLU A 42 -10.47 -15.74 19.82
C GLU A 42 -10.30 -15.88 18.30
N VAL A 43 -10.75 -14.89 17.52
CA VAL A 43 -10.57 -14.89 16.07
C VAL A 43 -9.09 -15.02 15.71
N PHE A 44 -8.22 -14.21 16.29
CA PHE A 44 -6.77 -14.31 16.03
C PHE A 44 -6.14 -15.62 16.52
N ALA A 45 -6.64 -16.19 17.62
CA ALA A 45 -6.18 -17.48 18.13
C ALA A 45 -6.59 -18.65 17.22
N SER A 46 -7.71 -18.54 16.52
CA SER A 46 -8.21 -19.56 15.60
C SER A 46 -7.53 -19.58 14.22
N VAL A 47 -6.72 -18.55 13.89
CA VAL A 47 -6.04 -18.49 12.60
C VAL A 47 -4.91 -19.51 12.55
N ASP A 48 -4.89 -20.35 11.50
CA ASP A 48 -3.70 -21.12 11.15
C ASP A 48 -2.65 -20.18 10.56
N TRP A 49 -1.81 -19.63 11.45
CA TRP A 49 -0.75 -18.70 11.09
C TRP A 49 0.29 -19.31 10.16
N VAL A 50 0.51 -20.63 10.24
CA VAL A 50 1.49 -21.31 9.39
C VAL A 50 0.96 -21.38 7.96
N ALA A 51 -0.27 -21.84 7.78
CA ALA A 51 -0.91 -21.85 6.46
C ALA A 51 -1.05 -20.44 5.88
N TRP A 52 -1.45 -19.47 6.70
CA TRP A 52 -1.59 -18.07 6.27
C TRP A 52 -0.24 -17.48 5.82
N LEU A 53 0.82 -17.63 6.61
CA LEU A 53 2.17 -17.16 6.26
C LEU A 53 2.73 -17.89 5.02
N ALA A 54 2.48 -19.20 4.90
CA ALA A 54 2.91 -20.00 3.77
C ALA A 54 2.33 -19.49 2.44
N TRP A 55 1.13 -18.89 2.45
CA TRP A 55 0.56 -18.24 1.27
C TRP A 55 0.97 -16.78 1.12
N MET A 56 0.98 -16.03 2.22
CA MET A 56 1.24 -14.59 2.19
C MET A 56 2.68 -14.25 1.84
N ILE A 57 3.66 -15.02 2.32
CA ILE A 57 5.08 -14.74 2.05
C ILE A 57 5.39 -14.89 0.56
N PRO A 58 5.09 -16.01 -0.12
CA PRO A 58 5.34 -16.14 -1.56
C PRO A 58 4.56 -15.13 -2.38
N TYR A 59 3.29 -14.89 -2.04
CA TYR A 59 2.47 -13.88 -2.70
C TYR A 59 3.11 -12.49 -2.62
N SER A 60 3.56 -12.09 -1.42
CA SER A 60 4.18 -10.79 -1.19
C SER A 60 5.52 -10.66 -1.91
N ILE A 61 6.32 -11.73 -1.96
CA ILE A 61 7.58 -11.76 -2.72
C ILE A 61 7.30 -11.58 -4.21
N VAL A 62 6.34 -12.32 -4.77
CA VAL A 62 5.97 -12.21 -6.19
C VAL A 62 5.47 -10.80 -6.51
N PHE A 63 4.57 -10.25 -5.67
CA PHE A 63 4.06 -8.89 -5.84
C PHE A 63 5.20 -7.87 -5.78
N PHE A 64 6.08 -7.96 -4.79
CA PHE A 64 7.25 -7.12 -4.63
C PHE A 64 8.19 -7.16 -5.86
N LEU A 65 8.42 -8.36 -6.42
CA LEU A 65 9.27 -8.53 -7.60
C LEU A 65 8.63 -7.93 -8.85
N ILE A 66 7.34 -8.19 -9.09
CA ILE A 66 6.60 -7.63 -10.23
C ILE A 66 6.57 -6.10 -10.15
N ASP A 67 6.24 -5.58 -8.98
CA ASP A 67 6.16 -4.14 -8.75
C ASP A 67 7.53 -3.45 -8.90
N THR A 68 8.60 -4.08 -8.39
CA THR A 68 9.97 -3.61 -8.63
C THR A 68 10.33 -3.69 -10.12
N ALA A 69 9.85 -4.70 -10.85
CA ALA A 69 10.12 -4.85 -12.28
C ALA A 69 9.43 -3.76 -13.11
N ILE A 70 8.21 -3.37 -12.74
CA ILE A 70 7.49 -2.24 -13.34
C ILE A 70 8.28 -0.95 -13.12
N LEU A 71 8.67 -0.67 -11.86
CA LEU A 71 9.49 0.49 -11.52
C LEU A 71 10.80 0.51 -12.34
N TRP A 72 11.53 -0.60 -12.33
CA TRP A 72 12.77 -0.76 -13.08
C TRP A 72 12.55 -0.52 -14.57
N ARG A 73 11.48 -1.05 -15.15
CA ARG A 73 11.19 -0.93 -16.57
C ARG A 73 10.85 0.51 -16.96
N CYS A 74 10.06 1.21 -16.15
CA CYS A 74 9.72 2.62 -16.38
C CYS A 74 10.95 3.52 -16.26
N VAL A 75 11.72 3.38 -15.18
CA VAL A 75 12.94 4.19 -14.96
C VAL A 75 14.00 3.88 -16.01
N SER A 76 14.18 2.61 -16.38
CA SER A 76 15.15 2.22 -17.42
C SER A 76 14.77 2.66 -18.82
N TRP A 77 13.48 2.89 -19.07
CA TRP A 77 13.03 3.40 -20.36
C TRP A 77 13.21 4.91 -20.47
N TRP A 78 12.80 5.66 -19.45
CA TRP A 78 12.66 7.10 -19.56
C TRP A 78 13.76 7.92 -18.86
N ASN A 79 14.49 7.34 -17.91
CA ASN A 79 15.39 8.10 -17.05
C ASN A 79 16.85 7.66 -17.17
N ALA A 80 17.18 6.43 -16.78
CA ALA A 80 18.56 5.95 -16.74
C ALA A 80 18.61 4.42 -16.80
N ARG A 81 19.64 3.85 -17.45
CA ARG A 81 19.84 2.39 -17.50
C ARG A 81 20.36 1.88 -16.16
N ILE A 82 19.49 1.28 -15.36
CA ILE A 82 19.81 0.80 -14.01
C ILE A 82 19.69 -0.73 -13.97
N SER A 83 20.49 -1.39 -13.14
CA SER A 83 20.35 -2.84 -12.90
C SER A 83 19.17 -3.15 -11.98
N PHE A 84 18.35 -4.14 -12.36
CA PHE A 84 17.18 -4.56 -11.57
C PHE A 84 17.52 -4.89 -10.10
N PRO A 85 18.60 -5.65 -9.78
CA PRO A 85 18.92 -5.97 -8.39
C PRO A 85 19.25 -4.74 -7.53
N SER A 86 19.73 -3.65 -8.15
CA SER A 86 20.03 -2.42 -7.41
C SER A 86 18.77 -1.65 -6.97
N LEU A 87 17.61 -1.91 -7.59
CA LEU A 87 16.34 -1.31 -7.22
C LEU A 87 15.56 -2.08 -6.17
N LEU A 88 15.83 -3.38 -6.00
CA LEU A 88 15.17 -4.22 -4.97
C LEU A 88 15.26 -3.61 -3.56
N PRO A 89 16.45 -3.29 -2.99
CA PRO A 89 16.53 -2.73 -1.64
C PRO A 89 15.89 -1.33 -1.55
N VAL A 90 15.92 -0.56 -2.63
CA VAL A 90 15.30 0.77 -2.71
C VAL A 90 13.79 0.65 -2.63
N ARG A 91 13.19 -0.26 -3.40
CA ARG A 91 11.74 -0.49 -3.39
C ARG A 91 11.28 -1.10 -2.07
N ALA A 92 12.04 -2.05 -1.51
CA ALA A 92 11.75 -2.63 -0.20
C ALA A 92 11.74 -1.56 0.90
N SER A 93 12.72 -0.65 0.89
CA SER A 93 12.77 0.48 1.82
C SER A 93 11.60 1.45 1.62
N ALA A 94 11.19 1.69 0.38
CA ALA A 94 10.03 2.52 0.08
C ALA A 94 8.73 1.94 0.63
N TYR A 95 8.56 0.62 0.63
CA TYR A 95 7.43 -0.06 1.28
C TYR A 95 7.42 0.12 2.80
N ILE A 96 8.58 0.18 3.45
CA ILE A 96 8.64 0.48 4.89
C ILE A 96 8.22 1.94 5.13
N LEU A 97 8.68 2.87 4.29
CA LEU A 97 8.29 4.28 4.39
C LEU A 97 6.80 4.49 4.09
N SER A 98 6.20 3.65 3.23
CA SER A 98 4.80 3.80 2.86
C SER A 98 3.81 3.48 3.98
N ILE A 99 4.23 2.71 5.00
CA ILE A 99 3.46 2.49 6.23
C ILE A 99 3.10 3.84 6.89
N LEU A 100 4.01 4.82 6.83
CA LEU A 100 3.76 6.17 7.31
C LEU A 100 3.06 7.02 6.25
N ASN A 101 3.57 6.98 5.01
CA ASN A 101 2.98 7.70 3.89
C ASN A 101 3.50 7.16 2.54
N GLU A 102 2.61 6.62 1.73
CA GLU A 102 2.90 6.09 0.38
C GLU A 102 3.62 7.11 -0.52
N GLN A 103 3.20 8.39 -0.47
CA GLN A 103 3.78 9.44 -1.31
C GLN A 103 5.22 9.77 -0.88
N VAL A 104 5.54 9.61 0.41
CA VAL A 104 6.91 9.77 0.92
C VAL A 104 7.82 8.65 0.38
N GLY A 105 7.33 7.41 0.31
CA GLY A 105 8.06 6.29 -0.28
C GLY A 105 8.46 6.55 -1.74
N LYS A 106 7.53 7.02 -2.57
CA LYS A 106 7.80 7.37 -3.98
C LYS A 106 8.74 8.57 -4.12
N GLY A 107 8.58 9.58 -3.27
CA GLY A 107 9.49 10.72 -3.21
C GLY A 107 10.92 10.32 -2.82
N ALA A 108 11.07 9.37 -1.89
CA ALA A 108 12.37 8.84 -1.48
C ALA A 108 13.07 8.09 -2.63
N ILE A 109 12.33 7.32 -3.43
CA ILE A 109 12.86 6.67 -4.64
C ILE A 109 13.39 7.73 -5.63
N ALA A 110 12.60 8.78 -5.90
CA ALA A 110 13.00 9.85 -6.81
C ALA A 110 14.25 10.61 -6.30
N LEU A 111 14.32 10.91 -5.00
CA LEU A 111 15.49 11.54 -4.41
C LEU A 111 16.74 10.64 -4.47
N TYR A 112 16.59 9.36 -4.19
CA TYR A 112 17.68 8.38 -4.27
C TYR A 112 18.25 8.31 -5.68
N LEU A 113 17.39 8.18 -6.69
CA LEU A 113 17.79 8.09 -8.09
C LEU A 113 18.41 9.39 -8.60
N ASN A 114 17.90 10.55 -8.17
CA ASN A 114 18.51 11.84 -8.49
C ASN A 114 19.95 11.93 -7.96
N ARG A 115 20.20 11.46 -6.73
CA ARG A 115 21.55 11.51 -6.14
C ARG A 115 22.52 10.49 -6.73
N ARG A 116 22.03 9.30 -7.08
CA ARG A 116 22.88 8.20 -7.57
C ARG A 116 23.17 8.28 -9.07
N GLU A 117 22.14 8.57 -9.86
CA GLU A 117 22.21 8.51 -11.32
C GLU A 117 22.27 9.91 -11.96
N GLY A 118 22.16 10.98 -11.18
CA GLY A 118 22.23 12.37 -11.66
C GLY A 118 21.01 12.83 -12.46
N VAL A 119 19.97 12.00 -12.57
CA VAL A 119 18.75 12.31 -13.34
C VAL A 119 17.97 13.45 -12.67
N PRO A 120 17.51 14.47 -13.41
CA PRO A 120 16.72 15.55 -12.84
C PRO A 120 15.47 15.06 -12.08
N GLY A 121 15.25 15.61 -10.88
CA GLY A 121 14.16 15.16 -10.01
C GLY A 121 12.75 15.33 -10.61
N TRP A 122 12.56 16.25 -11.56
CA TRP A 122 11.27 16.41 -12.26
C TRP A 122 11.01 15.29 -13.27
N GLU A 123 12.03 14.74 -13.93
CA GLU A 123 11.90 13.57 -14.81
C GLU A 123 11.46 12.37 -13.99
N LEU A 124 12.16 12.11 -12.88
CA LEU A 124 11.83 11.02 -11.96
C LEU A 124 10.44 11.22 -11.34
N GLY A 125 10.11 12.45 -10.96
CA GLY A 125 8.77 12.80 -10.47
C GLY A 125 7.67 12.48 -11.49
N SER A 126 7.89 12.79 -12.77
CA SER A 126 6.93 12.46 -13.83
C SER A 126 6.76 10.94 -14.02
N THR A 127 7.85 10.17 -13.96
CA THR A 127 7.80 8.70 -13.99
C THR A 127 7.00 8.16 -12.80
N MET A 128 7.21 8.67 -11.59
CA MET A 128 6.44 8.24 -10.40
C MET A 128 4.95 8.57 -10.54
N LEU A 129 4.60 9.72 -11.10
CA LEU A 129 3.21 10.12 -11.33
C LEU A 129 2.52 9.20 -12.35
N VAL A 130 3.22 8.84 -13.43
CA VAL A 130 2.70 7.89 -14.43
C VAL A 130 2.48 6.51 -13.80
N ILE A 131 3.46 6.01 -13.04
CA ILE A 131 3.32 4.74 -12.32
C ILE A 131 2.11 4.80 -11.38
N MET A 132 1.95 5.87 -10.62
CA MET A 132 0.81 6.05 -9.71
C MET A 132 -0.54 6.06 -10.46
N PHE A 133 -0.60 6.70 -11.64
CA PHE A 133 -1.80 6.66 -12.47
C PHE A 133 -2.12 5.24 -12.96
N CYS A 134 -1.11 4.50 -13.41
CA CYS A 134 -1.24 3.09 -13.80
C CYS A 134 -1.70 2.21 -12.62
N GLU A 135 -1.18 2.43 -11.41
CA GLU A 135 -1.60 1.72 -10.19
C GLU A 135 -3.09 1.94 -9.91
N PHE A 136 -3.58 3.17 -10.01
CA PHE A 136 -5.01 3.45 -9.82
C PHE A 136 -5.89 2.76 -10.87
N LEU A 137 -5.48 2.78 -12.14
CA LEU A 137 -6.21 2.08 -13.21
C LEU A 137 -6.21 0.57 -13.01
N TYR A 138 -5.07 0.02 -12.60
CA TYR A 138 -4.93 -1.40 -12.28
C TYR A 138 -5.84 -1.82 -11.13
N LEU A 139 -5.86 -1.05 -10.03
CA LEU A 139 -6.76 -1.32 -8.90
C LEU A 139 -8.22 -1.21 -9.29
N LEU A 140 -8.58 -0.20 -10.09
CA LEU A 140 -9.94 -0.03 -10.58
C LEU A 140 -10.35 -1.18 -11.50
N LEU A 141 -9.44 -1.65 -12.37
CA LEU A 141 -9.66 -2.78 -13.25
C LEU A 141 -9.94 -4.05 -12.43
N TRP A 142 -9.13 -4.35 -11.41
CA TRP A 142 -9.36 -5.51 -10.55
C TRP A 142 -10.64 -5.40 -9.73
N ALA A 143 -10.99 -4.21 -9.25
CA ALA A 143 -12.28 -3.99 -8.60
C ALA A 143 -13.45 -4.26 -9.56
N ALA A 144 -13.35 -3.80 -10.82
CA ALA A 144 -14.37 -4.06 -11.84
C ALA A 144 -14.47 -5.56 -12.19
N VAL A 145 -13.33 -6.24 -12.31
CA VAL A 145 -13.27 -7.70 -12.52
C VAL A 145 -13.91 -8.43 -11.33
N GLY A 146 -13.64 -8.02 -10.09
CA GLY A 146 -14.27 -8.59 -8.89
C GLY A 146 -15.80 -8.48 -8.93
N ILE A 147 -16.32 -7.30 -9.28
CA ILE A 147 -17.77 -7.06 -9.44
C ILE A 147 -18.36 -7.96 -10.54
N LEU A 148 -17.67 -8.09 -11.68
CA LEU A 148 -18.12 -8.95 -12.78
C LEU A 148 -18.14 -10.44 -12.39
N LEU A 149 -17.18 -10.87 -11.58
CA LEU A 149 -17.08 -12.23 -11.07
C LEU A 149 -18.03 -12.50 -9.88
N ARG A 150 -18.77 -11.50 -9.40
CA ARG A 150 -19.67 -11.56 -8.22
C ARG A 150 -19.00 -12.10 -6.96
N TRP A 151 -17.70 -11.81 -6.82
CA TRP A 151 -16.99 -11.99 -5.56
C TRP A 151 -17.26 -10.82 -4.62
#